data_AF-A0A358DMC1-F1
#
_entry.id   AF-A0A358DMC1-F1
#
_cell.length_a   1.000
_cell.length_b   1.000
_cell.length_c   1.000
_cell.angle_alpha   90.00
_cell.angle_beta   90.00
_cell.angle_gamma   90.00
#
_symmetry.space_group_name_H-M   'P 1'
#
loop_
_entity.id
_entity.type
_entity.pdbx_description
1 polymer ?
#
loop_
_entity_poly.entity_id
_entity_poly.type
_entity_poly.pdbx_seq_one_letter_code
_entity_poly.pdbx_strand_id
1 'polypeptide(L)'
;MIYLDNAASTPLDPEIAAGIASRWAYAFANPSSSHVAGRTARKLLDESRERLASAIGGKGSQVIFTGGGTEALVLAVFGSAGLGPARIAISAVEHAAVRTAAETLRDRMGWQLDTVPVNSQGQVTPELLEEHLFPETRIVALMLANNEVGAISDVRTLAQLVRRRAPRAKFVTDAVQAMGKTEIDVQQLDVDLLIATAHKLHGPKGVGMLWARQPQSLRPWAAAGGQEQGLRGGTQTGPLAWGFAEAVDRMLAASHSELEARSIALFERLQDALPDIQLNGPAFGSERLCHLLSLT
;
A
#
# COMPACT_ATOMS: atom_id res chain seq x y z
N MET A 1 1.96 29.21 6.17
CA MET A 1 2.57 27.97 6.69
C MET A 1 3.20 27.24 5.52
N ILE A 2 4.42 26.71 5.67
CA ILE A 2 5.04 25.81 4.68
C ILE A 2 4.74 24.38 5.14
N TYR A 3 4.19 23.53 4.25
CA TYR A 3 3.81 22.15 4.59
C TYR A 3 4.78 21.14 3.96
N LEU A 4 5.65 20.55 4.77
CA LEU A 4 6.65 19.55 4.37
C LEU A 4 6.39 18.20 5.05
N ASP A 5 5.11 17.80 5.15
CA ASP A 5 4.67 16.57 5.84
C ASP A 5 3.78 15.69 4.95
N ASN A 6 4.03 15.70 3.63
CA ASN A 6 3.27 14.92 2.66
C ASN A 6 3.38 13.40 2.88
N ALA A 7 4.42 12.95 3.62
CA ALA A 7 4.58 11.57 4.05
C ALA A 7 3.45 11.11 4.97
N ALA A 8 2.95 11.98 5.85
CA ALA A 8 1.83 11.70 6.74
C ALA A 8 0.50 11.78 5.99
N SER A 9 0.27 12.86 5.24
CA SER A 9 -0.88 13.00 4.35
C SER A 9 -0.64 14.15 3.37
N THR A 10 -1.25 14.08 2.19
CA THR A 10 -1.22 15.17 1.24
C THR A 10 -2.50 16.02 1.30
N PRO A 11 -2.46 17.31 0.94
CA PRO A 11 -3.68 18.06 0.61
C PRO A 11 -4.44 17.39 -0.53
N LEU A 12 -5.78 17.35 -0.43
CA LEU A 12 -6.63 16.88 -1.52
C LEU A 12 -6.53 17.84 -2.71
N ASP A 13 -6.27 17.30 -3.90
CA ASP A 13 -6.28 18.08 -5.14
C ASP A 13 -7.65 18.77 -5.33
N PRO A 14 -7.71 20.09 -5.57
CA PRO A 14 -8.97 20.82 -5.70
C PRO A 14 -9.89 20.32 -6.82
N GLU A 15 -9.34 19.84 -7.93
CA GLU A 15 -10.11 19.29 -9.05
C GLU A 15 -10.67 17.91 -8.70
N ILE A 16 -9.90 17.10 -7.95
CA ILE A 16 -10.40 15.85 -7.38
C ILE A 16 -11.52 16.13 -6.39
N ALA A 17 -11.37 17.13 -5.51
CA ALA A 17 -12.41 17.53 -4.56
C ALA A 17 -13.72 17.92 -5.27
N ALA A 18 -13.63 18.78 -6.29
CA ALA A 18 -14.78 19.17 -7.10
C ALA A 18 -15.39 17.97 -7.84
N GLY A 19 -14.55 17.09 -8.40
CA GLY A 19 -14.99 15.88 -9.10
C GLY A 19 -15.70 14.87 -8.20
N ILE A 20 -15.27 14.72 -6.95
CA ILE A 20 -15.94 13.92 -5.92
C ILE A 20 -17.31 14.53 -5.60
N ALA A 21 -17.38 15.84 -5.35
CA ALA A 21 -18.63 16.53 -5.02
C ALA A 21 -19.68 16.38 -6.13
N SER A 22 -19.26 16.59 -7.39
CA SER A 22 -20.12 16.40 -8.57
C SER A 22 -20.66 14.97 -8.67
N ARG A 23 -19.79 13.97 -8.48
CA ARG A 23 -20.17 12.55 -8.51
C ARG A 23 -21.12 12.16 -7.40
N TRP A 24 -20.95 12.75 -6.22
CA TRP A 24 -21.85 12.51 -5.09
C TRP A 24 -23.29 12.89 -5.41
N ALA A 25 -23.50 13.93 -6.22
CA ALA A 25 -24.84 14.39 -6.59
C ALA A 25 -25.63 13.36 -7.43
N TYR A 26 -24.96 12.59 -8.29
CA TYR A 26 -25.64 11.63 -9.19
C TYR A 26 -25.41 10.15 -8.86
N ALA A 27 -24.35 9.80 -8.13
CA ALA A 27 -24.00 8.44 -7.72
C ALA A 27 -24.27 8.19 -6.22
N PHE A 28 -25.31 8.84 -5.67
CA PHE A 28 -25.66 8.80 -4.24
C PHE A 28 -26.24 7.47 -3.76
N ALA A 29 -26.82 6.67 -4.67
CA ALA A 29 -27.56 5.47 -4.31
C ALA A 29 -26.65 4.31 -3.91
N ASN A 30 -27.21 3.35 -3.17
CA ASN A 30 -26.50 2.12 -2.82
C ASN A 30 -26.17 1.32 -4.09
N PRO A 31 -24.89 1.04 -4.39
CA PRO A 31 -24.53 0.32 -5.60
C PRO A 31 -24.99 -1.15 -5.59
N SER A 32 -25.44 -1.68 -4.45
CA SER A 32 -26.07 -3.02 -4.37
C SER A 32 -27.53 -3.03 -4.81
N SER A 33 -28.14 -1.87 -5.06
CA SER A 33 -29.52 -1.79 -5.54
C SER A 33 -29.64 -2.08 -7.03
N SER A 34 -30.70 -2.81 -7.42
CA SER A 34 -30.95 -3.19 -8.81
C SER A 34 -31.52 -2.07 -9.69
N HIS A 35 -32.07 -1.01 -9.10
CA HIS A 35 -32.67 0.12 -9.84
C HIS A 35 -31.61 1.01 -10.53
N VAL A 36 -32.05 1.90 -11.43
CA VAL A 36 -31.17 2.75 -12.27
C VAL A 36 -30.11 3.47 -11.44
N ALA A 37 -30.50 4.18 -10.37
CA ALA A 37 -29.53 4.91 -9.54
C ALA A 37 -28.47 4.01 -8.87
N GLY A 38 -28.85 2.79 -8.45
CA GLY A 38 -27.90 1.82 -7.89
C GLY A 38 -26.92 1.31 -8.95
N ARG A 39 -27.42 1.03 -10.17
CA ARG A 39 -26.57 0.67 -11.32
C ARG A 39 -25.61 1.80 -11.70
N THR A 40 -26.05 3.06 -11.63
CA THR A 40 -25.17 4.23 -11.85
C THR A 40 -24.04 4.29 -10.82
N ALA A 41 -24.35 4.12 -9.53
CA ALA A 41 -23.34 4.08 -8.48
C ALA A 41 -22.39 2.88 -8.62
N ARG A 42 -22.92 1.71 -9.00
CA ARG A 42 -22.14 0.49 -9.26
C ARG A 42 -21.16 0.69 -10.41
N LYS A 43 -21.64 1.24 -11.54
CA LYS A 43 -20.80 1.53 -12.70
C LYS A 43 -19.62 2.41 -12.34
N LEU A 44 -19.83 3.51 -11.60
CA LEU A 44 -18.74 4.39 -11.16
C LEU A 44 -17.71 3.65 -10.30
N LEU A 45 -18.18 2.79 -9.38
CA LEU A 45 -17.30 1.98 -8.53
C LEU A 45 -16.46 1.01 -9.36
N ASP A 46 -17.08 0.29 -10.30
CA ASP A 46 -16.43 -0.74 -11.09
C ASP A 46 -15.43 -0.14 -12.10
N GLU A 47 -15.77 0.99 -12.73
CA GLU A 47 -14.82 1.75 -13.57
C GLU A 47 -13.61 2.24 -12.77
N SER A 48 -13.82 2.72 -11.55
CA SER A 48 -12.73 3.15 -10.67
C SER A 48 -11.84 1.96 -10.24
N ARG A 49 -12.45 0.80 -10.03
CA ARG A 49 -11.77 -0.45 -9.70
C ARG A 49 -10.85 -0.91 -10.83
N GLU A 50 -11.34 -0.89 -12.06
CA GLU A 50 -10.54 -1.26 -13.24
C GLU A 50 -9.39 -0.28 -13.50
N ARG A 51 -9.60 1.02 -13.31
CA ARG A 51 -8.53 2.02 -13.40
C ARG A 51 -7.40 1.74 -12.40
N LEU A 52 -7.74 1.58 -11.12
CA LEU A 52 -6.75 1.30 -10.07
C LEU A 52 -6.01 -0.01 -10.29
N ALA A 53 -6.72 -1.05 -10.76
CA ALA A 53 -6.09 -2.33 -11.08
C ALA A 53 -5.13 -2.20 -12.27
N SER A 54 -5.55 -1.52 -13.33
CA SER A 54 -4.74 -1.34 -14.54
C SER A 54 -3.45 -0.57 -14.24
N ALA A 55 -3.51 0.42 -13.35
CA ALA A 55 -2.36 1.21 -12.89
C ALA A 55 -1.23 0.37 -12.25
N ILE A 56 -1.52 -0.87 -11.84
CA ILE A 56 -0.54 -1.80 -11.25
C ILE A 56 -0.38 -3.10 -12.04
N GLY A 57 -0.91 -3.19 -13.26
CA GLY A 57 -0.89 -4.42 -14.07
C GLY A 57 -1.80 -5.55 -13.54
N GLY A 58 -2.80 -5.19 -12.74
CA GLY A 58 -3.81 -6.10 -12.17
C GLY A 58 -5.14 -6.09 -12.94
N LYS A 59 -6.13 -6.82 -12.40
CA LYS A 59 -7.52 -6.83 -12.90
C LYS A 59 -8.48 -6.27 -11.86
N GLY A 60 -9.56 -5.62 -12.26
CA GLY A 60 -10.53 -5.05 -11.31
C GLY A 60 -11.09 -6.09 -10.32
N SER A 61 -11.34 -7.33 -10.76
CA SER A 61 -11.79 -8.43 -9.88
C SER A 61 -10.81 -8.79 -8.76
N GLN A 62 -9.57 -8.30 -8.81
CA GLN A 62 -8.54 -8.51 -7.79
C GLN A 62 -8.46 -7.37 -6.78
N VAL A 63 -9.18 -6.26 -6.99
CA VAL A 63 -9.18 -5.11 -6.09
C VAL A 63 -10.31 -5.22 -5.09
N ILE A 64 -9.99 -4.97 -3.81
CA ILE A 64 -10.89 -4.83 -2.69
C ILE A 64 -10.75 -3.39 -2.16
N PHE A 65 -11.83 -2.62 -2.17
CA PHE A 65 -11.87 -1.30 -1.54
C PHE A 65 -11.97 -1.43 -0.03
N THR A 66 -11.23 -0.57 0.65
CA THR A 66 -11.22 -0.42 2.11
C THR A 66 -11.39 1.05 2.48
N GLY A 67 -11.57 1.34 3.76
CA GLY A 67 -11.60 2.69 4.31
C GLY A 67 -10.24 3.38 4.39
N GLY A 68 -9.16 2.72 3.98
CA GLY A 68 -7.80 3.29 3.98
C GLY A 68 -6.71 2.22 4.03
N GLY A 69 -5.45 2.68 4.04
CA GLY A 69 -4.27 1.79 4.07
C GLY A 69 -4.24 0.87 5.29
N THR A 70 -4.54 1.39 6.48
CA THR A 70 -4.58 0.58 7.72
C THR A 70 -5.56 -0.59 7.62
N GLU A 71 -6.79 -0.35 7.17
CA GLU A 71 -7.80 -1.42 7.01
C GLU A 71 -7.35 -2.45 5.97
N ALA A 72 -6.73 -2.01 4.87
CA ALA A 72 -6.21 -2.90 3.84
C ALA A 72 -5.04 -3.77 4.34
N LEU A 73 -4.08 -3.21 5.09
CA LEU A 73 -2.96 -3.96 5.68
C LEU A 73 -3.45 -5.00 6.69
N VAL A 74 -4.36 -4.59 7.57
CA VAL A 74 -4.96 -5.47 8.57
C VAL A 74 -5.74 -6.61 7.90
N LEU A 75 -6.55 -6.31 6.87
CA LEU A 75 -7.24 -7.31 6.08
C LEU A 75 -6.27 -8.24 5.34
N ALA A 76 -5.16 -7.73 4.82
CA ALA A 76 -4.16 -8.55 4.14
C ALA A 76 -3.51 -9.56 5.09
N VAL A 77 -3.13 -9.13 6.30
CA VAL A 77 -2.50 -9.99 7.31
C VAL A 77 -3.51 -11.01 7.87
N PHE A 78 -4.63 -10.55 8.43
CA PHE A 78 -5.61 -11.46 9.02
C PHE A 78 -6.35 -12.30 7.99
N GLY A 79 -6.64 -11.75 6.81
CA GLY A 79 -7.27 -12.50 5.73
C GLY A 79 -6.35 -13.57 5.15
N SER A 80 -5.03 -13.40 5.25
CA SER A 80 -4.05 -14.44 4.89
C SER A 80 -3.84 -15.48 6.00
N ALA A 81 -4.21 -15.15 7.23
CA ALA A 81 -4.05 -16.05 8.36
C ALA A 81 -5.04 -17.22 8.29
N GLY A 82 -4.53 -18.43 8.49
CA GLY A 82 -5.35 -19.62 8.74
C GLY A 82 -5.88 -19.69 10.18
N LEU A 83 -6.70 -20.69 10.47
CA LEU A 83 -7.27 -20.93 11.81
C LEU A 83 -6.28 -21.57 12.80
N GLY A 84 -5.09 -21.95 12.35
CA GLY A 84 -4.09 -22.64 13.17
C GLY A 84 -2.79 -21.85 13.30
N PRO A 85 -1.91 -22.25 14.25
CA PRO A 85 -0.61 -21.63 14.43
C PRO A 85 0.23 -21.79 13.17
N ALA A 86 0.92 -20.72 12.81
CA ALA A 86 1.81 -20.66 11.67
C ALA A 86 2.87 -19.59 11.94
N ARG A 87 3.66 -19.24 10.93
CA ARG A 87 4.76 -18.28 11.07
C ARG A 87 4.56 -17.10 10.12
N ILE A 88 4.77 -15.89 10.62
CA ILE A 88 4.75 -14.64 9.86
C ILE A 88 6.12 -13.96 9.98
N ALA A 89 6.68 -13.57 8.84
CA ALA A 89 7.89 -12.74 8.79
C ALA A 89 7.52 -11.31 8.38
N ILE A 90 8.00 -10.31 9.12
CA ILE A 90 7.84 -8.88 8.81
C ILE A 90 9.18 -8.17 8.87
N SER A 91 9.38 -7.06 8.17
CA SER A 91 10.58 -6.23 8.37
C SER A 91 10.54 -5.47 9.69
N ALA A 92 11.71 -5.09 10.23
CA ALA A 92 11.83 -4.24 11.40
C ALA A 92 11.30 -2.81 11.18
N VAL A 93 11.11 -2.41 9.92
CA VAL A 93 10.72 -1.06 9.52
C VAL A 93 9.28 -0.99 9.01
N GLU A 94 8.47 -2.02 9.25
CA GLU A 94 7.06 -2.04 8.84
C GLU A 94 6.23 -0.92 9.49
N HIS A 95 5.19 -0.46 8.77
CA HIS A 95 4.20 0.44 9.33
C HIS A 95 3.49 -0.22 10.54
N ALA A 96 3.10 0.59 11.52
CA ALA A 96 2.48 0.11 12.77
C ALA A 96 1.27 -0.82 12.53
N ALA A 97 0.51 -0.62 11.45
CA ALA A 97 -0.61 -1.50 11.10
C ALA A 97 -0.19 -2.95 10.82
N VAL A 98 0.94 -3.18 10.12
CA VAL A 98 1.45 -4.54 9.86
C VAL A 98 2.04 -5.12 11.14
N ARG A 99 2.89 -4.33 11.84
CA ARG A 99 3.51 -4.74 13.10
C ARG A 99 2.48 -5.19 14.14
N THR A 100 1.46 -4.37 14.39
CA THR A 100 0.43 -4.67 15.40
C THR A 100 -0.48 -5.84 14.97
N ALA A 101 -0.75 -6.01 13.68
CA ALA A 101 -1.47 -7.18 13.17
C ALA A 101 -0.66 -8.48 13.38
N ALA A 102 0.64 -8.46 13.09
CA ALA A 102 1.55 -9.59 13.30
C ALA A 102 1.72 -9.93 14.80
N GLU A 103 1.88 -8.92 15.65
CA GLU A 103 1.90 -9.09 17.12
C GLU A 103 0.58 -9.69 17.62
N THR A 104 -0.56 -9.30 17.06
CA THR A 104 -1.86 -9.88 17.41
C THR A 104 -1.95 -11.36 17.02
N LEU A 105 -1.45 -11.73 15.84
CA LEU A 105 -1.36 -13.14 15.44
C LEU A 105 -0.52 -13.94 16.43
N ARG A 106 0.62 -13.40 16.87
CA ARG A 106 1.49 -14.02 17.88
C ARG A 106 0.77 -14.18 19.22
N ASP A 107 0.28 -13.07 19.77
CA ASP A 107 -0.20 -13.00 21.15
C ASP A 107 -1.57 -13.66 21.35
N ARG A 108 -2.40 -13.73 20.29
CA ARG A 108 -3.79 -14.22 20.38
C ARG A 108 -4.09 -15.46 19.57
N MET A 109 -3.29 -15.76 18.54
CA MET A 109 -3.54 -16.90 17.63
C MET A 109 -2.41 -17.94 17.64
N GLY A 110 -1.39 -17.77 18.49
CA GLY A 110 -0.30 -18.72 18.65
C GLY A 110 0.65 -18.78 17.44
N TRP A 111 0.68 -17.73 16.62
CA TRP A 111 1.64 -17.64 15.54
C TRP A 111 3.05 -17.33 16.06
N GLN A 112 4.06 -17.73 15.30
CA GLN A 112 5.43 -17.25 15.50
C GLN A 112 5.63 -16.00 14.65
N LEU A 113 6.28 -14.99 15.22
CA LEU A 113 6.61 -13.73 14.56
C LEU A 113 8.13 -13.62 14.42
N ASP A 114 8.60 -13.57 13.18
CA ASP A 114 9.99 -13.25 12.85
C ASP A 114 10.08 -11.81 12.38
N THR A 115 10.98 -11.05 13.00
CA THR A 115 11.27 -9.67 12.60
C THR A 115 12.60 -9.66 11.86
N VAL A 116 12.52 -9.44 10.55
CA VAL A 116 13.67 -9.37 9.64
C VAL A 116 14.35 -8.01 9.83
N PRO A 117 15.64 -7.97 10.20
CA PRO A 117 16.38 -6.71 10.30
C PRO A 117 16.56 -6.06 8.92
N VAL A 118 17.00 -4.80 8.93
CA VAL A 118 17.37 -4.05 7.72
C VAL A 118 18.85 -3.69 7.74
N ASN A 119 19.42 -3.41 6.57
CA ASN A 119 20.78 -2.87 6.46
C ASN A 119 20.84 -1.39 6.91
N SER A 120 22.03 -0.78 6.85
CA SER A 120 22.22 0.64 7.19
C SER A 120 21.46 1.62 6.28
N GLN A 121 20.96 1.16 5.14
CA GLN A 121 20.13 1.93 4.21
C GLN A 121 18.63 1.77 4.48
N GLY A 122 18.24 0.99 5.50
CA GLY A 122 16.84 0.74 5.83
C GLY A 122 16.15 -0.25 4.88
N GLN A 123 16.92 -1.05 4.13
CA GLN A 123 16.39 -2.05 3.19
C GLN A 123 16.56 -3.47 3.75
N VAL A 124 15.59 -4.34 3.45
CA VAL A 124 15.73 -5.78 3.67
C VAL A 124 16.54 -6.38 2.53
N THR A 125 17.63 -7.09 2.84
CA THR A 125 18.43 -7.81 1.84
C THR A 125 17.97 -9.27 1.72
N PRO A 126 18.24 -9.96 0.59
CA PRO A 126 17.94 -11.37 0.43
C PRO A 126 18.54 -12.25 1.53
N GLU A 127 19.76 -11.95 1.97
CA GLU A 127 20.48 -12.70 3.00
C GLU A 127 19.76 -12.59 4.36
N LEU A 128 19.43 -11.36 4.76
CA LEU A 128 18.71 -11.12 6.02
C LEU A 128 17.32 -11.78 6.01
N LEU A 129 16.62 -11.74 4.87
CA LEU A 129 15.32 -12.40 4.73
C LEU A 129 15.47 -13.92 4.79
N GLU A 130 16.47 -14.50 4.12
CA GLU A 130 16.68 -15.95 4.09
C GLU A 130 16.85 -16.56 5.49
N GLU A 131 17.58 -15.88 6.38
CA GLU A 131 17.79 -16.30 7.78
C GLU A 131 16.50 -16.37 8.62
N HIS A 132 15.43 -15.68 8.15
CA HIS A 132 14.14 -15.57 8.83
C HIS A 132 13.00 -16.24 8.06
N LEU A 133 13.31 -16.97 6.98
CA LEU A 133 12.34 -17.74 6.20
C LEU A 133 12.41 -19.22 6.55
N PHE A 134 11.27 -19.78 6.94
CA PHE A 134 11.14 -21.17 7.35
C PHE A 134 10.06 -21.88 6.52
N PRO A 135 10.10 -23.22 6.42
CA PRO A 135 9.08 -23.99 5.70
C PRO A 135 7.64 -23.76 6.21
N GLU A 136 7.49 -23.41 7.49
CA GLU A 136 6.22 -23.12 8.15
C GLU A 136 5.73 -21.69 7.93
N THR A 137 6.56 -20.81 7.35
CA THR A 137 6.18 -19.42 7.04
C THR A 137 4.98 -19.40 6.10
N ARG A 138 3.92 -18.70 6.51
CA ARG A 138 2.66 -18.54 5.75
C ARG A 138 2.39 -17.13 5.29
N ILE A 139 3.02 -16.14 5.91
CA ILE A 139 2.90 -14.74 5.55
C ILE A 139 4.29 -14.13 5.59
N VAL A 140 4.66 -13.40 4.54
CA VAL A 140 5.82 -12.51 4.52
C VAL A 140 5.28 -11.14 4.16
N ALA A 141 5.39 -10.17 5.08
CA ALA A 141 4.89 -8.81 4.87
C ALA A 141 6.06 -7.82 4.87
N LEU A 142 6.37 -7.26 3.69
CA LEU A 142 7.48 -6.34 3.49
C LEU A 142 6.99 -5.11 2.71
N MET A 143 7.15 -3.92 3.29
CA MET A 143 6.85 -2.67 2.60
C MET A 143 7.72 -2.47 1.34
N LEU A 144 7.10 -1.96 0.29
CA LEU A 144 7.79 -1.63 -0.97
C LEU A 144 8.63 -0.36 -0.81
N ALA A 145 8.15 0.62 -0.05
CA ALA A 145 8.90 1.84 0.24
C ALA A 145 8.62 2.35 1.65
N ASN A 146 9.69 2.73 2.35
CA ASN A 146 9.61 3.18 3.73
C ASN A 146 9.08 4.61 3.84
N ASN A 147 8.16 4.83 4.78
CA ASN A 147 7.49 6.12 4.98
C ASN A 147 8.31 7.16 5.75
N GLU A 148 9.45 6.78 6.33
CA GLU A 148 10.30 7.67 7.11
C GLU A 148 11.56 8.02 6.31
N VAL A 149 12.39 7.03 5.97
CA VAL A 149 13.67 7.24 5.27
C VAL A 149 13.57 7.16 3.75
N GLY A 150 12.41 6.78 3.21
CA GLY A 150 12.19 6.71 1.77
C GLY A 150 12.89 5.56 1.04
N ALA A 151 13.54 4.64 1.76
CA ALA A 151 14.17 3.47 1.17
C ALA A 151 13.17 2.63 0.37
N ILE A 152 13.53 2.26 -0.86
CA ILE A 152 12.76 1.37 -1.73
C ILE A 152 13.36 -0.03 -1.65
N SER A 153 12.52 -1.03 -1.40
CA SER A 153 12.91 -2.44 -1.33
C SER A 153 12.87 -3.12 -2.70
N ASP A 154 13.82 -4.02 -2.99
CA ASP A 154 13.75 -4.90 -4.17
C ASP A 154 12.74 -6.05 -3.93
N VAL A 155 11.46 -5.70 -3.94
CA VAL A 155 10.35 -6.63 -3.68
C VAL A 155 10.34 -7.79 -4.66
N ARG A 156 10.77 -7.60 -5.93
CA ARG A 156 10.83 -8.68 -6.91
C ARG A 156 11.79 -9.78 -6.44
N THR A 157 13.02 -9.41 -6.10
CA THR A 157 14.03 -10.36 -5.65
C THR A 157 13.61 -11.04 -4.36
N LEU A 158 13.05 -10.28 -3.40
CA LEU A 158 12.57 -10.81 -2.13
C LEU A 158 11.38 -11.77 -2.31
N ALA A 159 10.41 -11.44 -3.17
CA ALA A 159 9.29 -12.31 -3.48
C ALA A 159 9.75 -13.64 -4.11
N GLN A 160 10.67 -13.58 -5.08
CA GLN A 160 11.24 -14.79 -5.69
C GLN A 160 11.97 -15.67 -4.67
N LEU A 161 12.70 -15.07 -3.71
CA LEU A 161 13.32 -15.81 -2.62
C LEU A 161 12.26 -16.52 -1.75
N VAL A 162 11.18 -15.82 -1.40
CA VAL A 162 10.05 -16.39 -0.65
C VAL A 162 9.43 -17.56 -1.41
N ARG A 163 9.21 -17.45 -2.72
CA ARG A 163 8.70 -18.58 -3.53
C ARG A 163 9.59 -19.81 -3.45
N ARG A 164 10.91 -19.64 -3.43
CA ARG A 164 11.87 -20.76 -3.34
C ARG A 164 11.95 -21.37 -1.95
N ARG A 165 11.95 -20.54 -0.89
CA ARG A 165 12.22 -20.99 0.49
C ARG A 165 10.97 -21.29 1.30
N ALA A 166 9.89 -20.57 1.05
CA ALA A 166 8.60 -20.73 1.70
C ALA A 166 7.46 -20.67 0.67
N PRO A 167 7.33 -21.66 -0.24
CA PRO A 167 6.38 -21.64 -1.36
C PRO A 167 4.90 -21.55 -0.94
N ARG A 168 4.59 -21.82 0.33
CA ARG A 168 3.24 -21.70 0.91
C ARG A 168 2.97 -20.34 1.52
N ALA A 169 3.97 -19.47 1.60
CA ALA A 169 3.83 -18.13 2.12
C ALA A 169 3.17 -17.22 1.11
N LYS A 170 2.26 -16.37 1.59
CA LYS A 170 1.76 -15.24 0.84
C LYS A 170 2.69 -14.05 1.02
N PHE A 171 3.10 -13.44 -0.08
CA PHE A 171 3.86 -12.20 -0.05
C PHE A 171 2.91 -10.99 -0.03
N VAL A 172 2.96 -10.22 1.05
CA VAL A 172 2.19 -9.00 1.27
C VAL A 172 3.12 -7.81 1.12
N THR A 173 2.78 -6.85 0.26
CA THR A 173 3.56 -5.63 0.14
C THR A 173 2.74 -4.37 0.43
N ASP A 174 3.24 -3.56 1.36
CA ASP A 174 2.72 -2.22 1.60
C ASP A 174 3.31 -1.25 0.57
N ALA A 175 2.48 -0.83 -0.39
CA ALA A 175 2.86 0.13 -1.42
C ALA A 175 2.25 1.53 -1.15
N VAL A 176 1.79 1.83 0.07
CA VAL A 176 1.14 3.10 0.43
C VAL A 176 1.99 4.32 0.06
N GLN A 177 3.31 4.24 0.22
CA GLN A 177 4.20 5.34 -0.15
C GLN A 177 4.75 5.25 -1.58
N ALA A 178 4.66 4.07 -2.21
CA ALA A 178 5.22 3.80 -3.53
C ALA A 178 4.20 4.04 -4.66
N MET A 179 2.92 3.77 -4.41
CA MET A 179 1.84 3.87 -5.39
C MET A 179 1.85 5.22 -6.10
N GLY A 180 1.84 5.22 -7.44
CA GLY A 180 1.88 6.43 -8.26
C GLY A 180 3.20 7.21 -8.20
N LYS A 181 4.16 6.84 -7.35
CA LYS A 181 5.46 7.49 -7.17
C LYS A 181 6.61 6.68 -7.76
N THR A 182 6.44 5.37 -7.82
CA THR A 182 7.34 4.43 -8.47
C THR A 182 6.56 3.61 -9.49
N GLU A 183 7.27 3.00 -10.44
CA GLU A 183 6.66 1.99 -11.30
C GLU A 183 6.25 0.77 -10.48
N ILE A 184 5.01 0.31 -10.65
CA ILE A 184 4.47 -0.86 -9.97
C ILE A 184 3.79 -1.73 -11.02
N ASP A 185 4.23 -2.98 -11.13
CA ASP A 185 3.57 -4.02 -11.89
C ASP A 185 3.54 -5.28 -11.02
N VAL A 186 2.34 -5.70 -10.61
CA VAL A 186 2.15 -6.83 -9.70
C VAL A 186 2.52 -8.19 -10.30
N GLN A 187 2.58 -8.31 -11.64
CA GLN A 187 3.11 -9.51 -12.28
C GLN A 187 4.63 -9.54 -12.17
N GLN A 188 5.26 -8.39 -12.42
CA GLN A 188 6.71 -8.24 -12.33
C GLN A 188 7.24 -8.33 -10.91
N LEU A 189 6.50 -7.82 -9.92
CA LEU A 189 6.87 -7.91 -8.51
C LEU A 189 6.65 -9.32 -7.91
N ASP A 190 5.85 -10.17 -8.57
CA ASP A 190 5.49 -11.52 -8.11
C ASP A 190 4.85 -11.62 -6.69
N VAL A 191 4.19 -10.54 -6.26
CA VAL A 191 3.53 -10.47 -4.94
C VAL A 191 2.15 -11.13 -4.95
N ASP A 192 1.64 -11.53 -3.79
CA ASP A 192 0.27 -12.03 -3.65
C ASP A 192 -0.72 -10.93 -3.32
N LEU A 193 -0.31 -10.00 -2.46
CA LEU A 193 -1.14 -8.89 -1.98
C LEU A 193 -0.36 -7.57 -2.08
N LEU A 194 -1.04 -6.50 -2.51
CA LEU A 194 -0.50 -5.14 -2.55
C LEU A 194 -1.50 -4.15 -1.94
N ILE A 195 -1.01 -3.24 -1.10
CA ILE A 195 -1.84 -2.25 -0.41
C ILE A 195 -1.52 -0.83 -0.88
N ALA A 196 -2.56 -0.03 -1.09
CA ALA A 196 -2.44 1.40 -1.40
C ALA A 196 -3.56 2.23 -0.75
N THR A 197 -3.36 3.55 -0.67
CA THR A 197 -4.38 4.49 -0.17
C THR A 197 -4.29 5.85 -0.86
N ALA A 198 -5.44 6.53 -0.98
CA ALA A 198 -5.54 7.75 -1.77
C ALA A 198 -4.89 8.98 -1.11
N HIS A 199 -4.94 9.10 0.23
CA HIS A 199 -4.53 10.32 0.92
C HIS A 199 -3.01 10.56 0.99
N LYS A 200 -2.21 9.66 0.41
CA LYS A 200 -0.77 9.86 0.17
C LYS A 200 -0.45 10.36 -1.25
N LEU A 201 -1.49 10.59 -2.06
CA LEU A 201 -1.43 10.81 -3.52
C LEU A 201 -2.24 12.04 -3.95
N HIS A 202 -2.49 12.98 -3.05
CA HIS A 202 -3.43 14.09 -3.25
C HIS A 202 -4.90 13.66 -3.46
N GLY A 203 -5.23 12.42 -3.13
CA GLY A 203 -6.59 11.88 -3.14
C GLY A 203 -7.30 11.96 -1.79
N PRO A 204 -8.57 11.54 -1.71
CA PRO A 204 -9.38 11.68 -0.50
C PRO A 204 -8.94 10.74 0.63
N LYS A 205 -9.15 11.16 1.88
CA LYS A 205 -9.10 10.26 3.04
C LYS A 205 -10.32 9.33 3.05
N GLY A 206 -10.23 8.21 3.76
CA GLY A 206 -11.35 7.29 3.92
C GLY A 206 -11.51 6.28 2.79
N VAL A 207 -10.52 6.14 1.89
CA VAL A 207 -10.51 5.12 0.85
C VAL A 207 -9.11 4.55 0.64
N GLY A 208 -9.06 3.22 0.53
CA GLY A 208 -7.86 2.45 0.23
C GLY A 208 -8.18 1.25 -0.63
N MET A 209 -7.14 0.52 -0.98
CA MET A 209 -7.19 -0.67 -1.83
C MET A 209 -6.30 -1.76 -1.24
N LEU A 210 -6.85 -2.98 -1.22
CA LEU A 210 -6.08 -4.21 -1.21
C LEU A 210 -6.24 -4.85 -2.59
N TRP A 211 -5.16 -4.94 -3.35
CA TRP A 211 -5.09 -5.84 -4.50
C TRP A 211 -4.69 -7.22 -4.02
N ALA A 212 -5.39 -8.26 -4.46
CA ALA A 212 -5.11 -9.64 -4.14
C ALA A 212 -5.08 -10.49 -5.41
N ARG A 213 -3.95 -11.15 -5.67
CA ARG A 213 -3.77 -12.06 -6.83
C ARG A 213 -4.89 -13.09 -6.92
N GLN A 214 -5.26 -13.64 -5.76
CA GLN A 214 -6.34 -14.61 -5.59
C GLN A 214 -7.22 -14.21 -4.40
N PRO A 215 -8.22 -13.33 -4.58
CA PRO A 215 -9.09 -12.86 -3.49
C PRO A 215 -9.78 -14.00 -2.71
N GLN A 216 -10.17 -15.07 -3.42
CA GLN A 216 -10.80 -16.26 -2.85
C GLN A 216 -9.91 -17.04 -1.86
N SER A 217 -8.60 -16.76 -1.86
CA SER A 217 -7.67 -17.36 -0.90
C SER A 217 -7.66 -16.63 0.45
N LEU A 218 -8.35 -15.49 0.56
CA LEU A 218 -8.46 -14.70 1.77
C LEU A 218 -9.72 -15.04 2.55
N ARG A 219 -9.67 -14.82 3.85
CA ARG A 219 -10.82 -14.89 4.75
C ARG A 219 -11.28 -13.49 5.13
N PRO A 220 -12.58 -13.23 5.26
CA PRO A 220 -13.05 -11.98 5.83
C PRO A 220 -12.61 -11.86 7.29
N TRP A 221 -12.16 -10.68 7.67
CA TRP A 221 -11.81 -10.38 9.06
C TRP A 221 -13.05 -10.30 9.97
N ALA A 222 -14.18 -9.87 9.42
CA ALA A 222 -15.47 -9.77 10.12
C ALA A 222 -16.60 -10.23 9.20
N ALA A 223 -17.71 -10.69 9.79
CA ALA A 223 -18.91 -11.03 9.04
C ALA A 223 -19.36 -9.84 8.18
N ALA A 224 -19.57 -10.08 6.88
CA ALA A 224 -19.86 -9.04 5.89
C ALA A 224 -21.16 -9.33 5.14
N GLY A 225 -21.85 -8.28 4.70
CA GLY A 225 -23.09 -8.36 3.91
C GLY A 225 -22.89 -8.69 2.43
N GLY A 226 -21.79 -9.37 2.08
CA GLY A 226 -21.45 -9.75 0.69
C GLY A 226 -20.80 -8.67 -0.17
N GLN A 227 -20.62 -7.44 0.33
CA GLN A 227 -19.82 -6.42 -0.38
C GLN A 227 -18.37 -6.86 -0.53
N GLU A 228 -17.68 -6.31 -1.54
CA GLU A 228 -16.27 -6.59 -1.82
C GLU A 228 -15.93 -8.09 -1.78
N GLN A 229 -16.71 -8.89 -2.53
CA GLN A 229 -16.54 -10.35 -2.64
C GLN A 229 -16.71 -11.09 -1.30
N GLY A 230 -17.42 -10.48 -0.35
CA GLY A 230 -17.59 -10.99 1.00
C GLY A 230 -16.40 -10.78 1.92
N LEU A 231 -15.29 -10.18 1.45
CA LEU A 231 -14.07 -9.96 2.23
C LEU A 231 -14.15 -8.72 3.12
N ARG A 232 -14.91 -7.70 2.70
CA ARG A 232 -15.03 -6.43 3.41
C ARG A 232 -16.47 -5.91 3.33
N GLY A 233 -17.14 -5.89 4.48
CA GLY A 233 -18.52 -5.41 4.59
C GLY A 233 -18.66 -3.89 4.55
N GLY A 234 -19.87 -3.43 4.26
CA GLY A 234 -20.22 -2.00 4.27
C GLY A 234 -20.42 -1.42 2.88
N THR A 235 -21.36 -0.48 2.76
CA THR A 235 -21.73 0.17 1.51
C THR A 235 -20.52 0.88 0.89
N GLN A 236 -20.20 0.56 -0.37
CA GLN A 236 -19.07 1.18 -1.05
C GLN A 236 -19.38 2.60 -1.52
N THR A 237 -18.35 3.45 -1.55
CA THR A 237 -18.47 4.84 -1.97
C THR A 237 -17.82 5.07 -3.32
N GLY A 238 -18.62 4.98 -4.39
CA GLY A 238 -18.16 5.20 -5.77
C GLY A 238 -17.42 6.53 -5.99
N PRO A 239 -17.90 7.68 -5.48
CA PRO A 239 -17.18 8.95 -5.61
C PRO A 239 -15.78 8.95 -5.00
N LEU A 240 -15.57 8.32 -3.83
CA LEU A 240 -14.24 8.23 -3.21
C LEU A 240 -13.32 7.28 -3.98
N ALA A 241 -13.84 6.15 -4.48
CA ALA A 241 -13.10 5.25 -5.34
C ALA A 241 -12.63 5.95 -6.62
N TRP A 242 -13.49 6.77 -7.23
CA TRP A 242 -13.11 7.58 -8.38
C TRP A 242 -12.02 8.59 -8.05
N GLY A 243 -12.14 9.29 -6.90
CA GLY A 243 -11.12 10.24 -6.46
C GLY A 243 -9.77 9.57 -6.18
N PHE A 244 -9.76 8.32 -5.74
CA PHE A 244 -8.54 7.53 -5.62
C PHE A 244 -7.95 7.19 -7.00
N ALA A 245 -8.75 6.69 -7.93
CA ALA A 245 -8.29 6.39 -9.29
C ALA A 245 -7.70 7.64 -9.97
N GLU A 246 -8.38 8.78 -9.84
CA GLU A 246 -7.91 10.06 -10.38
C GLU A 246 -6.59 10.52 -9.77
N ALA A 247 -6.43 10.37 -8.46
CA ALA A 247 -5.19 10.68 -7.75
C ALA A 247 -4.02 9.83 -8.27
N VAL A 248 -4.25 8.53 -8.47
CA VAL A 248 -3.24 7.63 -9.06
C VAL A 248 -2.86 8.05 -10.47
N ASP A 249 -3.84 8.29 -11.35
CA ASP A 249 -3.58 8.66 -12.74
C ASP A 249 -2.77 9.96 -12.84
N ARG A 250 -3.08 10.96 -12.00
CA ARG A 250 -2.33 12.21 -11.93
C ARG A 250 -0.91 12.04 -11.43
N MET A 251 -0.72 11.22 -10.39
CA MET A 251 0.61 10.91 -9.87
C MET A 251 1.47 10.21 -10.93
N LEU A 252 0.91 9.24 -11.67
CA LEU A 252 1.61 8.55 -12.76
C LEU A 252 1.94 9.46 -13.95
N ALA A 253 1.11 10.48 -14.21
CA ALA A 253 1.37 11.47 -15.25
C ALA A 253 2.38 12.56 -14.83
N ALA A 254 2.63 12.72 -13.53
CA ALA A 254 3.54 13.73 -13.01
C ALA A 254 5.00 13.32 -13.21
N SER A 255 5.86 14.29 -13.51
CA SER A 255 7.30 14.08 -13.52
C SER A 255 7.86 14.14 -12.10
N HIS A 256 8.56 13.08 -11.67
CA HIS A 256 9.23 13.05 -10.38
C HIS A 256 10.64 13.65 -10.39
N SER A 257 11.21 13.91 -11.58
CA SER A 257 12.57 14.46 -11.70
C SER A 257 12.67 15.89 -11.17
N GLU A 258 11.63 16.71 -11.37
CA GLU A 258 11.61 18.07 -10.82
C GLU A 258 11.52 18.06 -9.29
N LEU A 259 10.77 17.11 -8.73
CA LEU A 259 10.66 16.95 -7.28
C LEU A 259 11.98 16.46 -6.67
N GLU A 260 12.63 15.51 -7.33
CA GLU A 260 13.96 15.04 -6.92
C GLU A 260 14.99 16.17 -6.95
N ALA A 261 15.04 16.94 -8.03
CA ALA A 261 15.95 18.10 -8.14
C ALA A 261 15.72 19.12 -7.03
N ARG A 262 14.46 19.37 -6.64
CA ARG A 262 14.13 20.25 -5.52
C ARG A 262 14.55 19.68 -4.17
N SER A 263 14.37 18.37 -3.96
CA SER A 263 14.80 17.70 -2.73
C SER A 263 16.33 17.71 -2.58
N ILE A 264 17.07 17.47 -3.66
CA ILE A 264 18.54 17.56 -3.70
C ILE A 264 18.98 18.98 -3.35
N ALA A 265 18.45 19.99 -4.05
CA ALA A 265 18.80 21.39 -3.80
C ALA A 265 18.45 21.85 -2.37
N LEU A 266 17.34 21.34 -1.80
CA LEU A 266 17.00 21.60 -0.40
C LEU A 266 18.02 20.96 0.55
N PHE A 267 18.39 19.71 0.31
CA PHE A 267 19.38 19.00 1.12
C PHE A 267 20.75 19.70 1.09
N GLU A 268 21.26 20.03 -0.09
CA GLU A 268 22.54 20.74 -0.26
C GLU A 268 22.55 22.06 0.51
N ARG A 269 21.49 22.86 0.39
CA ARG A 269 21.36 24.12 1.14
C ARG A 269 21.29 23.92 2.65
N LEU A 270 20.66 22.83 3.11
CA LEU A 270 20.62 22.51 4.54
C LEU A 270 22.00 22.05 5.02
N GLN A 271 22.72 21.26 4.24
CA GLN A 271 24.05 20.76 4.58
C GLN A 271 25.08 21.90 4.61
N ASP A 272 25.00 22.87 3.70
CA ASP A 272 25.82 24.09 3.74
C ASP A 272 25.57 24.90 5.02
N ALA A 273 24.32 24.96 5.48
CA ALA A 273 23.92 25.72 6.67
C ALA A 273 24.17 24.96 7.98
N LEU A 274 24.11 23.62 7.95
CA LEU A 274 24.20 22.71 9.08
C LEU A 274 25.11 21.53 8.69
N PRO A 275 26.45 21.68 8.80
CA PRO A 275 27.40 20.69 8.25
C PRO A 275 27.31 19.29 8.84
N ASP A 276 26.76 19.15 10.05
CA ASP A 276 26.66 17.88 10.76
C ASP A 276 25.42 17.04 10.38
N ILE A 277 24.50 17.59 9.58
CA ILE A 277 23.28 16.85 9.21
C ILE A 277 23.61 15.70 8.26
N GLN A 278 22.92 14.59 8.46
CA GLN A 278 23.08 13.38 7.64
C GLN A 278 21.77 12.97 7.01
N LEU A 279 21.83 12.51 5.77
CA LEU A 279 20.70 11.89 5.10
C LEU A 279 20.52 10.45 5.61
N ASN A 280 19.36 10.14 6.18
CA ASN A 280 19.02 8.79 6.59
C ASN A 280 18.48 7.97 5.42
N GLY A 281 18.92 6.72 5.26
CA GLY A 281 18.52 5.84 4.16
C GLY A 281 19.36 6.04 2.87
N PRO A 282 18.91 5.51 1.72
CA PRO A 282 19.68 5.53 0.48
C PRO A 282 19.99 6.94 -0.01
N ALA A 283 21.09 7.10 -0.75
CA ALA A 283 21.35 8.34 -1.48
C ALA A 283 20.23 8.65 -2.49
N PHE A 284 20.19 9.89 -3.00
CA PHE A 284 19.27 10.26 -4.08
C PHE A 284 19.49 9.36 -5.31
N GLY A 285 18.41 9.05 -6.02
CA GLY A 285 18.39 8.07 -7.11
C GLY A 285 17.26 7.04 -6.98
N SER A 286 17.38 5.94 -7.72
CA SER A 286 16.31 4.96 -7.92
C SER A 286 15.93 4.14 -6.68
N GLU A 287 16.78 4.12 -5.65
CA GLU A 287 16.54 3.36 -4.42
C GLU A 287 15.84 4.19 -3.33
N ARG A 288 15.50 5.45 -3.61
CA ARG A 288 14.84 6.36 -2.67
C ARG A 288 13.61 7.00 -3.27
N LEU A 289 12.56 7.14 -2.47
CA LEU A 289 11.45 8.04 -2.76
C LEU A 289 11.94 9.50 -2.75
N CYS A 290 11.94 10.14 -3.91
CA CYS A 290 12.49 11.50 -4.10
C CYS A 290 11.81 12.60 -3.27
N HIS A 291 10.63 12.35 -2.71
CA HIS A 291 9.85 13.30 -1.91
C HIS A 291 10.07 13.17 -0.40
N LEU A 292 10.92 12.23 0.04
CA LEU A 292 11.21 11.99 1.46
C LEU A 292 12.65 12.38 1.80
N LEU A 293 12.77 13.47 2.55
CA LEU A 293 14.01 13.96 3.11
C LEU A 293 14.02 13.70 4.61
N SER A 294 14.70 12.64 5.03
CA SER A 294 14.86 12.26 6.45
C SER A 294 16.28 12.57 6.87
N LEU A 295 16.42 13.42 7.87
CA LEU A 295 17.70 13.98 8.31
C LEU A 295 17.91 13.70 9.79
N THR A 296 19.15 13.41 10.19
CA THR A 296 19.61 13.37 11.59
C THR A 296 20.69 14.41 11.82
#